data_AF-A0A382THN4-F1
#
_entry.id   AF-A0A382THN4-F1
#
_cell.length_a   1.000
_cell.length_b   1.000
_cell.length_c   1.000
_cell.angle_alpha   90.00
_cell.angle_beta   90.00
_cell.angle_gamma   90.00
#
_symmetry.space_group_name_H-M   'P 1'
#
loop_
_entity.id
_entity.type
_entity.pdbx_description
1 polymer ?
#
loop_
_entity_poly.entity_id
_entity_poly.type
_entity_poly.pdbx_seq_one_letter_code
_entity_poly.pdbx_strand_id
1 'polypeptide(L)'
;MLKKIKHTIRKNPKLRQAYQHQKIFRYKIKHKLGIGSKSAIGGFDLDRRISEIRRRFYVAYFIDLRCNYRCSYCIQDDINRKEYDKTSVDRVINYLKKEVKPRESDLTIIGGEPTLSADFGYVVESLCNDFYITITTNLSTRFYKDFEGFIKWAKKVKVRWNVSYHPEFMDINLFIERVKKIQEARIEMDQVSAVKLDLLSEADRKKLESAGIGFTYQTNMGIDEESGELLPKTDDHPDFNYERYQEMCGKQIKETRRCRT
;
A
#
# COMPACT_ATOMS: atom_id res chain seq x y z
N MET A 1 -14.01 28.51 13.90
CA MET A 1 -12.99 28.61 12.83
C MET A 1 -13.59 28.55 11.41
N LEU A 2 -14.39 27.53 11.06
CA LEU A 2 -15.02 27.38 9.73
C LEU A 2 -15.93 28.55 9.27
N LYS A 3 -16.67 29.18 10.19
CA LYS A 3 -17.51 30.36 9.87
C LYS A 3 -16.68 31.57 9.42
N LYS A 4 -15.50 31.79 10.02
CA LYS A 4 -14.55 32.85 9.62
C LYS A 4 -13.98 32.58 8.23
N ILE A 5 -13.59 31.33 7.94
CA ILE A 5 -13.07 30.94 6.61
C ILE A 5 -14.12 31.16 5.50
N LYS A 6 -15.38 30.75 5.74
CA LYS A 6 -16.48 30.97 4.78
C LYS A 6 -16.74 32.47 4.55
N HIS A 7 -16.61 33.30 5.58
CA HIS A 7 -16.73 34.75 5.47
C HIS A 7 -15.61 35.37 4.63
N THR A 8 -14.36 34.93 4.84
CA THR A 8 -13.18 35.38 4.07
C THR A 8 -13.29 35.01 2.59
N ILE A 9 -13.69 33.77 2.28
CA ILE A 9 -13.90 33.32 0.89
C ILE A 9 -15.02 34.13 0.22
N ARG A 10 -16.07 34.51 0.96
CA ARG A 10 -17.15 35.34 0.41
C ARG A 10 -16.70 36.76 0.10
N LYS A 11 -15.82 37.37 0.90
CA LYS A 11 -15.40 38.76 0.70
C LYS A 11 -14.30 38.94 -0.36
N ASN A 12 -13.58 37.88 -0.73
CA ASN A 12 -12.52 37.94 -1.73
C ASN A 12 -12.99 37.36 -3.07
N PRO A 13 -13.12 38.17 -4.14
CA PRO A 13 -13.61 37.72 -5.44
C PRO A 13 -12.78 36.59 -6.07
N LYS A 14 -11.44 36.64 -5.94
CA LYS A 14 -10.53 35.60 -6.46
C LYS A 14 -10.71 34.28 -5.72
N LEU A 15 -10.82 34.31 -4.39
CA LEU A 15 -11.09 33.11 -3.59
C LEU A 15 -12.49 32.55 -3.85
N ARG A 16 -13.48 33.41 -4.08
CA ARG A 16 -14.85 33.00 -4.44
C ARG A 16 -14.86 32.29 -5.79
N GLN A 17 -14.15 32.82 -6.79
CA GLN A 17 -14.04 32.22 -8.12
C GLN A 17 -13.28 30.89 -8.08
N ALA A 18 -12.16 30.81 -7.36
CA ALA A 18 -11.41 29.57 -7.14
C ALA A 18 -12.27 28.50 -6.42
N TYR A 19 -13.03 28.89 -5.39
CA TYR A 19 -13.94 27.99 -4.69
C TYR A 19 -15.07 27.48 -5.59
N GLN A 20 -15.63 28.35 -6.45
CA GLN A 20 -16.64 27.92 -7.43
C GLN A 20 -16.05 26.99 -8.49
N HIS A 21 -14.86 27.27 -9.02
CA HIS A 21 -14.16 26.36 -9.93
C HIS A 21 -13.89 25.01 -9.28
N GLN A 22 -13.43 24.98 -8.03
CA GLN A 22 -13.22 23.73 -7.30
C GLN A 22 -14.54 22.97 -7.08
N LYS A 23 -15.64 23.67 -6.79
CA LYS A 23 -16.97 23.07 -6.63
C LYS A 23 -17.50 22.50 -7.95
N ILE A 24 -17.35 23.22 -9.06
CA ILE A 24 -17.74 22.79 -10.41
C ILE A 24 -16.88 21.61 -10.86
N PHE A 25 -15.56 21.66 -10.64
CA PHE A 25 -14.64 20.57 -10.95
C PHE A 25 -14.99 19.30 -10.17
N ARG A 26 -15.21 19.43 -8.85
CA ARG A 26 -15.68 18.34 -7.99
C ARG A 26 -17.02 17.77 -8.45
N TYR A 27 -17.96 18.62 -8.85
CA TYR A 27 -19.26 18.20 -9.38
C TYR A 27 -19.11 17.45 -10.71
N LYS A 28 -18.31 17.97 -11.66
CA LYS A 28 -18.02 17.32 -12.94
C LYS A 28 -17.36 15.95 -12.76
N ILE A 29 -16.43 15.82 -11.82
CA ILE A 29 -15.80 14.54 -11.47
C ILE A 29 -16.82 13.58 -10.87
N LYS A 30 -17.61 14.01 -9.87
CA LYS A 30 -18.65 13.16 -9.28
C LYS A 30 -19.63 12.65 -10.34
N HIS A 31 -20.05 13.52 -11.25
CA HIS A 31 -20.95 13.17 -12.34
C HIS A 31 -20.32 12.21 -13.35
N LYS A 32 -19.07 12.45 -13.79
CA LYS A 32 -18.35 11.54 -14.70
C LYS A 32 -18.10 10.16 -14.08
N LEU A 33 -17.89 10.10 -12.76
CA LEU A 33 -17.61 8.86 -12.04
C LEU A 33 -18.89 8.18 -11.49
N GLY A 34 -20.09 8.65 -11.85
CA GLY A 34 -21.36 8.04 -11.42
C GLY A 34 -21.65 8.12 -9.91
N ILE A 35 -20.98 9.02 -9.18
CA ILE A 35 -21.07 9.12 -7.72
C ILE A 35 -22.33 9.92 -7.34
N GLY A 36 -23.40 9.22 -6.97
CA GLY A 36 -24.66 9.81 -6.53
C GLY A 36 -24.51 10.72 -5.30
N SER A 37 -25.36 11.76 -5.22
CA SER A 37 -25.35 12.81 -4.19
C SER A 37 -25.59 12.32 -2.75
N LYS A 38 -26.07 11.08 -2.58
CA LYS A 38 -26.32 10.42 -1.29
C LYS A 38 -25.22 9.46 -0.83
N SER A 39 -24.18 9.24 -1.63
CA SER A 39 -23.07 8.38 -1.20
C SER A 39 -22.35 9.06 -0.03
N ALA A 40 -22.29 8.37 1.11
CA ALA A 40 -21.67 8.78 2.38
C ALA A 40 -20.14 8.85 2.28
N ILE A 41 -19.66 9.41 1.18
CA ILE A 41 -18.28 9.52 0.82
C ILE A 41 -17.76 10.80 1.48
N GLY A 42 -17.14 10.62 2.65
CA GLY A 42 -16.43 11.68 3.34
C GLY A 42 -15.43 12.37 2.38
N GLY A 43 -15.14 13.66 2.63
CA GLY A 43 -14.32 14.48 1.72
C GLY A 43 -12.94 13.89 1.35
N PHE A 44 -12.45 12.92 2.13
CA PHE A 44 -11.20 12.19 1.90
C PHE A 44 -11.19 11.41 0.58
N ASP A 45 -12.30 10.78 0.19
CA ASP A 45 -12.34 9.89 -0.98
C ASP A 45 -12.46 10.68 -2.32
N LEU A 46 -12.99 11.91 -2.28
CA LEU A 46 -12.98 12.78 -3.46
C LEU A 46 -11.61 13.39 -3.72
N ASP A 47 -10.93 13.85 -2.65
CA ASP A 47 -9.56 14.34 -2.76
C ASP A 47 -8.60 13.19 -3.11
N ARG A 48 -8.89 11.95 -2.67
CA ARG A 48 -8.25 10.72 -3.14
C ARG A 48 -8.47 10.52 -4.63
N ARG A 49 -9.70 10.38 -5.14
CA ARG A 49 -9.98 10.17 -6.58
C ARG A 49 -9.33 11.23 -7.47
N ILE A 50 -9.28 12.48 -7.01
CA ILE A 50 -8.56 13.56 -7.69
C ILE A 50 -7.04 13.35 -7.66
N SER A 51 -6.49 12.89 -6.54
CA SER A 51 -5.09 12.47 -6.43
C SER A 51 -4.82 11.28 -7.35
N GLU A 52 -5.67 10.24 -7.41
CA GLU A 52 -5.49 9.05 -8.27
C GLU A 52 -5.37 9.41 -9.74
N ILE A 53 -6.21 10.34 -10.21
CA ILE A 53 -6.17 10.89 -11.57
C ILE A 53 -4.91 11.76 -11.81
N ARG A 54 -4.32 12.32 -10.75
CA ARG A 54 -3.12 13.17 -10.81
C ARG A 54 -1.82 12.43 -10.46
N ARG A 55 -1.89 11.17 -10.03
CA ARG A 55 -0.76 10.39 -9.51
C ARG A 55 0.36 10.37 -10.55
N ARG A 56 1.54 10.79 -10.13
CA ARG A 56 2.74 10.72 -10.98
C ARG A 56 3.64 9.56 -10.62
N PHE A 57 3.69 9.15 -9.35
CA PHE A 57 4.68 8.18 -8.86
C PHE A 57 4.13 7.32 -7.71
N TYR A 58 4.42 6.02 -7.78
CA TYR A 58 4.28 5.05 -6.70
C TYR A 58 5.59 4.99 -5.92
N VAL A 59 5.53 5.10 -4.59
CA VAL A 59 6.71 4.98 -3.72
C VAL A 59 6.53 3.79 -2.79
N ALA A 60 7.43 2.81 -2.87
CA ALA A 60 7.54 1.73 -1.91
C ALA A 60 8.62 2.05 -0.88
N TYR A 61 8.28 2.01 0.41
CA TYR A 61 9.23 2.19 1.49
C TYR A 61 9.36 0.91 2.32
N PHE A 62 10.59 0.37 2.29
CA PHE A 62 11.05 -0.79 3.04
C PHE A 62 11.69 -0.31 4.35
N ILE A 63 10.93 -0.36 5.46
CA ILE A 63 11.46 0.07 6.78
C ILE A 63 12.59 -0.86 7.21
N ASP A 64 12.41 -2.15 7.00
CA ASP A 64 13.43 -3.19 7.09
C ASP A 64 13.18 -4.27 6.02
N LEU A 65 14.15 -5.19 5.89
CA LEU A 65 14.04 -6.36 5.01
C LEU A 65 13.82 -7.64 5.81
N ARG A 66 13.61 -7.55 7.13
CA ARG A 66 13.34 -8.72 7.96
C ARG A 66 11.91 -9.18 7.73
N CYS A 67 11.73 -10.49 7.67
CA CYS A 67 10.43 -11.13 7.68
C CYS A 67 10.46 -12.28 8.68
N ASN A 68 9.36 -12.47 9.39
CA ASN A 68 9.16 -13.63 10.26
C ASN A 68 8.79 -14.89 9.47
N TYR A 69 8.37 -14.76 8.21
CA TYR A 69 8.10 -15.88 7.31
C TYR A 69 9.29 -16.15 6.38
N ARG A 70 9.35 -17.39 5.88
CA ARG A 70 10.35 -17.93 4.94
C ARG A 70 9.63 -18.55 3.74
N CYS A 71 8.78 -17.77 3.09
CA CYS A 71 7.89 -18.27 2.05
C CYS A 71 8.70 -18.77 0.85
N SER A 72 8.45 -20.01 0.43
CA SER A 72 9.16 -20.66 -0.68
C SER A 72 9.06 -19.89 -2.01
N TYR A 73 8.01 -19.10 -2.15
CA TYR A 73 7.67 -18.31 -3.34
C TYR A 73 8.04 -16.82 -3.22
N CYS A 74 8.70 -16.39 -2.14
CA CYS A 74 9.00 -14.97 -1.93
C CYS A 74 10.38 -14.61 -2.47
N ILE A 75 10.42 -13.70 -3.45
CA ILE A 75 11.67 -13.16 -4.03
C ILE A 75 12.58 -12.45 -3.01
N GLN A 76 12.05 -12.05 -1.86
CA GLN A 76 12.84 -11.41 -0.81
C GLN A 76 13.59 -12.40 0.09
N ASP A 77 13.33 -13.71 -0.01
CA ASP A 77 14.06 -14.69 0.80
C ASP A 77 15.56 -14.71 0.46
N ASP A 78 15.90 -14.42 -0.80
CA ASP A 78 17.28 -14.27 -1.30
C ASP A 78 17.93 -12.92 -0.95
N ILE A 79 17.14 -11.95 -0.48
CA ILE A 79 17.66 -10.62 -0.12
C ILE A 79 18.05 -10.63 1.36
N ASN A 80 19.31 -10.29 1.63
CA ASN A 80 19.88 -10.24 2.97
C ASN A 80 18.95 -9.46 3.93
N ARG A 81 18.34 -10.18 4.89
CA ARG A 81 17.28 -9.73 5.82
C ARG A 81 17.77 -8.69 6.82
N LYS A 82 18.09 -7.52 6.29
CA LYS A 82 18.73 -6.43 7.01
C LYS A 82 17.73 -5.68 7.88
N GLU A 83 18.14 -5.43 9.12
CA GLU A 83 17.57 -4.39 9.96
C GLU A 83 18.31 -3.07 9.69
N TYR A 84 17.54 -1.99 9.56
CA TYR A 84 18.10 -0.65 9.45
C TYR A 84 18.00 0.06 10.81
N ASP A 85 19.02 0.86 11.13
CA ASP A 85 19.03 1.65 12.35
C ASP A 85 18.07 2.86 12.27
N LYS A 86 17.80 3.44 13.44
CA LYS A 86 16.95 4.62 13.58
C LYS A 86 17.41 5.81 12.74
N THR A 87 18.72 5.99 12.56
CA THR A 87 19.28 7.10 11.80
C THR A 87 18.93 6.97 10.31
N SER A 88 18.96 5.75 9.80
CA SER A 88 18.58 5.41 8.43
C SER A 88 17.09 5.65 8.23
N VAL A 89 16.26 5.22 9.17
CA VAL A 89 14.81 5.49 9.18
C VAL A 89 14.52 6.98 9.14
N ASP A 90 15.18 7.77 9.99
CA ASP A 90 14.97 9.23 10.05
C ASP A 90 15.41 9.93 8.77
N ARG A 91 16.52 9.49 8.15
CA ARG A 91 16.95 10.01 6.84
C ARG A 91 15.91 9.77 5.77
N VAL A 92 15.30 8.58 5.71
CA VAL A 92 14.26 8.27 4.73
C VAL A 92 13.00 9.08 4.99
N ILE A 93 12.54 9.20 6.24
CA ILE A 93 11.38 10.06 6.57
C ILE A 93 11.63 11.50 6.11
N ASN A 94 12.80 12.06 6.40
CA ASN A 94 13.15 13.42 6.00
C ASN A 94 13.21 13.57 4.47
N TYR A 95 13.79 12.58 3.78
CA TYR A 95 13.82 12.55 2.32
C TYR A 95 12.39 12.51 1.74
N LEU A 96 11.53 11.61 2.23
CA LEU A 96 10.15 11.51 1.79
C LEU A 96 9.42 12.84 1.96
N LYS A 97 9.49 13.47 3.13
CA LYS A 97 8.80 14.75 3.39
C LYS A 97 9.30 15.90 2.54
N LYS A 98 10.59 15.92 2.19
CA LYS A 98 11.21 17.02 1.47
C LYS A 98 11.11 16.86 -0.05
N GLU A 99 11.36 15.66 -0.55
CA GLU A 99 11.54 15.40 -1.98
C GLU A 99 10.33 14.69 -2.61
N VAL A 100 9.58 13.90 -1.84
CA VAL A 100 8.34 13.26 -2.31
C VAL A 100 7.15 14.15 -1.94
N LYS A 101 6.54 14.78 -2.95
CA LYS A 101 5.45 15.74 -2.75
C LYS A 101 4.29 15.14 -1.94
N PRO A 102 4.03 15.64 -0.71
CA PRO A 102 2.92 15.17 0.11
C PRO A 102 1.57 15.27 -0.61
N ARG A 103 0.75 14.21 -0.50
CA ARG A 103 -0.60 14.05 -1.10
C ARG A 103 -0.68 14.04 -2.65
N GLU A 104 0.46 14.06 -3.34
CA GLU A 104 0.54 13.82 -4.78
C GLU A 104 1.03 12.40 -5.12
N SER A 105 1.49 11.66 -4.12
CA SER A 105 2.01 10.29 -4.23
C SER A 105 1.34 9.36 -3.22
N ASP A 106 1.11 8.11 -3.65
CA ASP A 106 0.82 7.02 -2.72
C ASP A 106 2.13 6.48 -2.17
N LEU A 107 2.16 6.30 -0.85
CA LEU A 107 3.25 5.65 -0.15
C LEU A 107 2.79 4.27 0.26
N THR A 108 3.47 3.24 -0.22
CA THR A 108 3.25 1.87 0.26
C THR A 108 4.38 1.50 1.20
N ILE A 109 4.03 1.20 2.44
CA ILE A 109 4.95 0.61 3.40
C ILE A 109 4.88 -0.90 3.23
N ILE A 110 5.97 -1.47 2.73
CA ILE A 110 6.12 -2.88 2.39
C ILE A 110 7.53 -3.32 2.84
N GLY A 111 7.88 -4.57 2.57
CA GLY A 111 9.18 -5.15 2.84
C GLY A 111 9.00 -6.58 3.27
N GLY A 112 9.93 -7.08 4.08
CA GLY A 112 9.80 -8.42 4.63
C GLY A 112 8.48 -8.55 5.41
N GLU A 113 8.43 -7.99 6.62
CA GLU A 113 7.18 -7.79 7.35
C GLU A 113 7.27 -6.47 8.12
N PRO A 114 6.63 -5.38 7.65
CA PRO A 114 6.83 -4.05 8.20
C PRO A 114 6.59 -3.94 9.70
N THR A 115 5.63 -4.70 10.24
CA THR A 115 5.29 -4.66 11.67
C THR A 115 6.32 -5.35 12.58
N LEU A 116 7.35 -5.98 12.01
CA LEU A 116 8.47 -6.53 12.74
C LEU A 116 9.47 -5.42 13.17
N SER A 117 9.57 -4.34 12.39
CA SER A 117 10.42 -3.21 12.71
C SER A 117 10.03 -2.55 14.04
N ALA A 118 11.04 -2.26 14.87
CA ALA A 118 10.85 -1.49 16.10
C ALA A 118 10.33 -0.06 15.83
N ASP A 119 10.60 0.48 14.64
CA ASP A 119 10.23 1.83 14.24
C ASP A 119 8.91 1.90 13.46
N PHE A 120 8.20 0.79 13.27
CA PHE A 120 6.97 0.73 12.46
C PHE A 120 5.95 1.81 12.85
N GLY A 121 5.58 1.87 14.13
CA GLY A 121 4.62 2.86 14.63
C GLY A 121 5.08 4.29 14.41
N TYR A 122 6.35 4.58 14.72
CA TYR A 122 6.96 5.89 14.53
C TYR A 122 6.95 6.34 13.06
N VAL A 123 7.29 5.45 12.12
CA VAL A 123 7.26 5.72 10.68
C VAL A 123 5.86 6.08 10.22
N VAL A 124 4.87 5.25 10.58
CA VAL A 124 3.48 5.44 10.15
C VAL A 124 2.94 6.76 10.71
N GLU A 125 3.11 7.02 12.00
CA GLU A 125 2.63 8.23 12.67
C GLU A 125 3.31 9.50 12.13
N SER A 126 4.58 9.40 11.74
CA SER A 126 5.33 10.52 11.15
C SER A 126 4.86 10.88 9.75
N LEU A 127 4.33 9.94 8.97
CA LEU A 127 4.06 10.10 7.54
C LEU A 127 2.56 10.14 7.21
N CYS A 128 1.67 9.61 8.05
CA CYS A 128 0.25 9.40 7.71
C CYS A 128 -0.57 10.69 7.48
N ASN A 129 -0.05 11.85 7.89
CA ASN A 129 -0.71 13.14 7.62
C ASN A 129 -0.25 13.78 6.29
N ASP A 130 0.92 13.36 5.81
CA ASP A 130 1.59 13.87 4.61
C ASP A 130 1.28 13.00 3.39
N PHE A 131 1.12 11.68 3.60
CA PHE A 131 0.93 10.69 2.53
C PHE A 131 -0.38 9.92 2.69
N TYR A 132 -0.93 9.47 1.56
CA TYR A 132 -1.89 8.38 1.56
C TYR A 132 -1.09 7.07 1.67
N ILE A 133 -1.18 6.42 2.83
CA ILE A 133 -0.38 5.23 3.13
C ILE A 133 -1.20 3.97 2.92
N THR A 134 -0.64 3.02 2.18
CA THR A 134 -1.05 1.62 2.20
C THR A 134 0.04 0.79 2.91
N ILE A 135 -0.36 -0.10 3.83
CA ILE A 135 0.57 -0.98 4.56
C ILE A 135 0.32 -2.42 4.10
N THR A 136 1.35 -3.10 3.62
CA THR A 136 1.28 -4.52 3.25
C THR A 136 1.84 -5.39 4.37
N THR A 137 1.07 -6.37 4.86
CA THR A 137 1.44 -7.20 6.02
C THR A 137 0.85 -8.61 5.95
N ASN A 138 1.53 -9.56 6.59
CA ASN A 138 1.06 -10.92 6.79
C ASN A 138 0.20 -11.12 8.08
N LEU A 139 -0.06 -10.04 8.83
CA LEU A 139 -0.86 -10.02 10.07
C LEU A 139 -0.37 -10.93 11.20
N SER A 140 0.90 -11.35 11.24
CA SER A 140 1.33 -12.46 12.11
C SER A 140 2.31 -12.11 13.24
N THR A 141 2.88 -10.90 13.25
CA THR A 141 3.91 -10.52 14.23
C THR A 141 3.35 -10.25 15.63
N ARG A 142 4.27 -9.98 16.58
CA ARG A 142 3.94 -9.52 17.94
C ARG A 142 3.04 -8.28 17.98
N PHE A 143 3.07 -7.45 16.93
CA PHE A 143 2.22 -6.27 16.80
C PHE A 143 0.73 -6.63 16.85
N TYR A 144 0.37 -7.83 16.38
CA TYR A 144 -1.00 -8.34 16.33
C TYR A 144 -1.39 -9.24 17.50
N LYS A 145 -0.51 -9.40 18.52
CA LYS A 145 -0.85 -10.15 19.74
C LYS A 145 -1.92 -9.42 20.56
N ASP A 146 -1.77 -8.11 20.70
CA ASP A 146 -2.82 -7.23 21.22
C ASP A 146 -3.64 -6.67 20.05
N PHE A 147 -4.59 -7.48 19.57
CA PHE A 147 -5.37 -7.12 18.39
C PHE A 147 -6.29 -5.90 18.65
N GLU A 148 -6.82 -5.76 19.88
CA GLU A 148 -7.63 -4.59 20.25
C GLU A 148 -6.79 -3.31 20.30
N GLY A 149 -5.57 -3.39 20.86
CA GLY A 149 -4.59 -2.31 20.81
C GLY A 149 -4.25 -1.91 19.38
N PHE A 150 -4.03 -2.89 18.50
CA PHE A 150 -3.84 -2.66 17.07
C PHE A 150 -5.04 -1.92 16.44
N ILE A 151 -6.28 -2.39 16.64
CA ILE A 151 -7.49 -1.76 16.09
C ILE A 151 -7.61 -0.31 16.59
N LYS A 152 -7.36 -0.07 17.89
CA LYS A 152 -7.38 1.26 18.50
C LYS A 152 -6.31 2.18 17.90
N TRP A 153 -5.12 1.66 17.62
CA TRP A 153 -4.04 2.40 16.99
C TRP A 153 -4.36 2.69 15.51
N ALA A 154 -4.77 1.68 14.75
CA ALA A 154 -5.10 1.77 13.33
C ALA A 154 -6.25 2.77 13.07
N LYS A 155 -7.21 2.93 13.97
CA LYS A 155 -8.25 3.97 13.86
C LYS A 155 -7.72 5.41 13.98
N LYS A 156 -6.56 5.61 14.60
CA LYS A 156 -5.94 6.94 14.76
C LYS A 156 -5.10 7.31 13.53
N VAL A 157 -4.45 6.33 12.91
CA VAL A 157 -3.61 6.52 11.73
C VAL A 157 -4.45 6.28 10.47
N LYS A 158 -4.63 7.29 9.62
CA LYS A 158 -5.49 7.19 8.42
C LYS A 158 -4.78 6.44 7.29
N VAL A 159 -4.62 5.13 7.46
CA VAL A 159 -3.90 4.24 6.54
C VAL A 159 -4.80 3.13 6.02
N ARG A 160 -4.45 2.62 4.83
CA ARG A 160 -5.06 1.42 4.24
C ARG A 160 -4.21 0.20 4.51
N TRP A 161 -4.86 -0.96 4.52
CA TRP A 161 -4.19 -2.24 4.72
C TRP A 161 -4.33 -3.14 3.49
N ASN A 162 -3.20 -3.70 3.08
CA ASN A 162 -3.10 -4.85 2.20
C ASN A 162 -2.65 -6.03 3.07
N VAL A 163 -3.50 -7.06 3.16
CA VAL A 163 -3.23 -8.20 4.04
C VAL A 163 -3.05 -9.46 3.20
N SER A 164 -1.90 -10.10 3.37
CA SER A 164 -1.52 -11.28 2.62
C SER A 164 -1.60 -12.54 3.49
N TYR A 165 -2.32 -13.54 2.99
CA TYR A 165 -2.36 -14.87 3.56
C TYR A 165 -1.20 -15.70 3.01
N HIS A 166 -0.49 -16.37 3.91
CA HIS A 166 0.66 -17.23 3.60
C HIS A 166 0.40 -18.63 4.17
N PRO A 167 -0.02 -19.59 3.32
CA PRO A 167 -0.51 -20.90 3.79
C PRO A 167 0.55 -21.73 4.52
N GLU A 168 1.83 -21.51 4.26
CA GLU A 168 2.94 -22.24 4.91
C GLU A 168 3.11 -21.88 6.39
N PHE A 169 2.60 -20.72 6.84
CA PHE A 169 2.90 -20.19 8.18
C PHE A 169 1.69 -19.68 8.95
N MET A 170 0.61 -19.30 8.27
CA MET A 170 -0.56 -18.69 8.89
C MET A 170 -1.73 -19.68 8.93
N ASP A 171 -2.34 -19.87 10.10
CA ASP A 171 -3.61 -20.60 10.19
C ASP A 171 -4.73 -19.84 9.48
N ILE A 172 -5.46 -20.54 8.61
CA ILE A 172 -6.54 -19.96 7.80
C ILE A 172 -7.67 -19.38 8.65
N ASN A 173 -8.04 -20.02 9.76
CA ASN A 173 -9.13 -19.53 10.61
C ASN A 173 -8.70 -18.25 11.32
N LEU A 174 -7.49 -18.23 11.87
CA LEU A 174 -6.91 -17.06 12.51
C LEU A 174 -6.80 -15.89 11.53
N PHE A 175 -6.40 -16.15 10.28
CA PHE A 175 -6.34 -15.12 9.25
C PHE A 175 -7.73 -14.54 8.98
N ILE A 176 -8.73 -15.39 8.72
CA ILE A 176 -10.12 -14.98 8.47
C ILE A 176 -10.66 -14.19 9.67
N GLU A 177 -10.43 -14.65 10.90
CA GLU A 177 -10.85 -13.97 12.12
C GLU A 177 -10.27 -12.57 12.23
N ARG A 178 -8.95 -12.42 12.03
CA ARG A 178 -8.26 -11.13 12.08
C ARG A 178 -8.79 -10.17 11.02
N VAL A 179 -8.99 -10.64 9.79
CA VAL A 179 -9.54 -9.82 8.71
C VAL A 179 -10.96 -9.36 9.02
N LYS A 180 -11.82 -10.25 9.54
CA LYS A 180 -13.18 -9.89 9.96
C LYS A 180 -13.18 -8.82 11.06
N LYS A 181 -12.32 -8.95 12.07
CA LYS A 181 -12.17 -7.93 13.13
C LYS A 181 -11.75 -6.56 12.57
N ILE A 182 -10.88 -6.52 11.56
CA ILE A 182 -10.50 -5.27 10.87
C ILE A 182 -11.71 -4.67 10.13
N GLN A 183 -12.48 -5.49 9.42
CA GLN A 183 -13.69 -5.06 8.70
C GLN A 183 -14.78 -4.54 9.64
N GLU A 184 -15.07 -5.25 10.72
CA GLU A 184 -16.03 -4.86 11.76
C GLU A 184 -15.64 -3.53 12.42
N ALA A 185 -14.33 -3.32 12.62
CA ALA A 185 -13.79 -2.07 13.11
C ALA A 185 -13.87 -0.90 12.11
N ARG A 186 -14.29 -1.16 10.86
CA ARG A 186 -14.36 -0.20 9.75
C ARG A 186 -13.02 0.46 9.45
N ILE A 187 -11.94 -0.30 9.59
CA ILE A 187 -10.61 0.10 9.13
C ILE A 187 -10.53 -0.17 7.62
N GLU A 188 -9.91 0.75 6.89
CA GLU A 188 -9.84 0.68 5.43
C GLU A 188 -8.87 -0.42 5.00
N MET A 189 -9.36 -1.35 4.19
CA MET A 189 -8.55 -2.37 3.53
C MET A 189 -8.68 -2.19 2.02
N ASP A 190 -7.55 -2.22 1.33
CA ASP A 190 -7.49 -2.12 -0.12
C ASP A 190 -7.41 -3.52 -0.74
N GLN A 191 -6.69 -4.44 -0.10
CA GLN A 191 -6.57 -5.81 -0.55
C GLN A 191 -6.56 -6.84 0.59
N VAL A 192 -7.26 -7.95 0.37
CA VAL A 192 -7.12 -9.20 1.11
C VAL A 192 -6.74 -10.26 0.09
N SER A 193 -5.55 -10.84 0.17
CA SER A 193 -5.08 -11.73 -0.89
C SER A 193 -4.18 -12.87 -0.42
N ALA A 194 -3.99 -13.86 -1.28
CA ALA A 194 -2.87 -14.79 -1.22
C ALA A 194 -2.20 -14.88 -2.59
N VAL A 195 -0.93 -15.27 -2.62
CA VAL A 195 -0.29 -15.65 -3.89
C VAL A 195 -0.94 -16.94 -4.38
N LYS A 196 -1.29 -16.99 -5.66
CA LYS A 196 -1.84 -18.18 -6.31
C LYS A 196 -0.73 -19.22 -6.41
N LEU A 197 -0.82 -20.22 -5.55
CA LEU A 197 0.13 -21.31 -5.43
C LEU A 197 -0.62 -22.63 -5.38
N ASP A 198 0.04 -23.70 -5.82
CA ASP A 198 -0.49 -25.06 -5.69
C ASP A 198 -0.50 -25.55 -4.23
N LEU A 199 0.17 -24.81 -3.32
CA LEU A 199 0.16 -25.06 -1.87
C LEU A 199 -1.23 -24.89 -1.23
N LEU A 200 -2.14 -24.13 -1.85
CA LEU A 200 -3.50 -23.93 -1.34
C LEU A 200 -4.43 -25.04 -1.83
N SER A 201 -4.82 -25.92 -0.91
CA SER A 201 -5.81 -26.98 -1.18
C SER A 201 -7.14 -26.39 -1.66
N GLU A 202 -7.87 -27.10 -2.52
CA GLU A 202 -9.19 -26.63 -3.02
C GLU A 202 -10.16 -26.29 -1.87
N ALA A 203 -10.08 -27.04 -0.76
CA ALA A 203 -10.87 -26.79 0.43
C ALA A 203 -10.53 -25.43 1.06
N ASP A 204 -9.24 -25.10 1.20
CA ASP A 204 -8.80 -23.81 1.75
C ASP A 204 -9.16 -22.65 0.82
N ARG A 205 -9.07 -22.85 -0.50
CA ARG A 205 -9.50 -21.85 -1.49
C ARG A 205 -10.98 -21.51 -1.32
N LYS A 206 -11.85 -22.53 -1.31
CA LYS A 206 -13.29 -22.35 -1.09
C LYS A 206 -13.58 -21.68 0.24
N LYS A 207 -12.81 -22.01 1.28
CA LYS A 207 -12.96 -21.41 2.61
C LYS A 207 -12.64 -19.92 2.61
N LEU A 208 -11.55 -19.49 1.97
CA LEU A 208 -11.20 -18.06 1.85
C LEU A 208 -12.23 -17.28 1.02
N GLU A 209 -12.66 -17.85 -0.11
CA GLU A 209 -13.65 -17.23 -1.02
C GLU A 209 -15.02 -17.08 -0.37
N SER A 210 -15.48 -18.08 0.39
CA SER A 210 -16.77 -18.07 1.09
C SER A 210 -16.75 -17.34 2.44
N ALA A 211 -15.59 -16.91 2.93
CA ALA A 211 -15.47 -16.27 4.25
C ALA A 211 -16.10 -14.87 4.33
N GLY A 212 -16.45 -14.26 3.19
CA GLY A 212 -17.02 -12.91 3.13
C GLY A 212 -15.99 -11.79 3.38
N ILE A 213 -14.70 -12.09 3.22
CA ILE A 213 -13.60 -11.16 3.52
C ILE A 213 -13.11 -10.37 2.30
N GLY A 214 -13.73 -10.51 1.13
CA GLY A 214 -13.28 -9.85 -0.11
C GLY A 214 -11.94 -10.39 -0.62
N PHE A 215 -11.72 -11.69 -0.47
CA PHE A 215 -10.46 -12.35 -0.80
C PHE A 215 -10.19 -12.39 -2.31
N THR A 216 -8.92 -12.23 -2.70
CA THR A 216 -8.44 -12.27 -4.09
C THR A 216 -7.13 -13.04 -4.22
N TYR A 217 -6.83 -13.55 -5.41
CA TYR A 217 -5.52 -14.12 -5.70
C TYR A 217 -4.63 -13.11 -6.39
N GLN A 218 -3.37 -13.08 -5.98
CA GLN A 218 -2.29 -12.46 -6.74
C GLN A 218 -1.60 -13.52 -7.60
N THR A 219 -1.31 -13.19 -8.85
CA THR A 219 -0.48 -14.04 -9.70
C THR A 219 0.90 -14.18 -9.07
N ASN A 220 1.45 -15.40 -9.07
CA ASN A 220 2.83 -15.60 -8.65
C ASN A 220 3.76 -14.95 -9.68
N MET A 221 4.58 -14.01 -9.22
CA MET A 221 5.60 -13.32 -10.02
C MET A 221 6.98 -13.88 -9.63
N GLY A 222 7.17 -15.18 -9.81
CA GLY A 222 8.38 -15.92 -9.43
C GLY A 222 9.32 -16.17 -10.61
N ILE A 223 10.31 -17.04 -10.43
CA ILE A 223 11.07 -17.62 -11.53
C ILE A 223 10.51 -19.01 -11.77
N ASP A 224 10.14 -19.31 -13.01
CA ASP A 224 9.78 -20.66 -13.43
C ASP A 224 11.00 -21.57 -13.31
N GLU A 225 10.94 -22.61 -12.48
CA GLU A 225 12.11 -23.43 -12.15
C GLU A 225 12.65 -24.22 -13.35
N GLU A 226 11.78 -24.56 -14.32
CA GLU A 226 12.15 -25.33 -15.51
C GLU A 226 12.84 -24.46 -16.57
N SER A 227 12.31 -23.26 -16.82
CA SER A 227 12.85 -22.33 -17.84
C SER A 227 13.82 -21.29 -17.29
N GLY A 228 13.81 -21.01 -15.99
CA GLY A 228 14.55 -19.91 -15.38
C GLY A 228 13.97 -18.51 -15.70
N GLU A 229 12.78 -18.44 -16.30
CA GLU A 229 12.15 -17.18 -16.71
C GLU A 229 11.28 -16.56 -15.60
N LEU A 230 11.13 -15.23 -15.59
CA LEU A 230 10.22 -14.55 -14.67
C LEU A 230 8.75 -14.80 -15.05
N LEU A 231 7.92 -15.05 -14.05
CA LEU A 231 6.47 -15.19 -14.16
C LEU A 231 5.74 -13.85 -13.95
N PRO A 232 4.55 -13.68 -14.57
CA PRO A 232 4.07 -14.47 -15.70
C PRO A 232 5.05 -14.30 -16.87
N LYS A 233 5.17 -15.33 -17.71
CA LYS A 233 6.03 -15.30 -18.89
C LYS A 233 5.75 -14.01 -19.63
N THR A 234 6.78 -13.18 -19.79
CA THR A 234 6.67 -11.77 -20.19
C THR A 234 5.97 -11.57 -21.53
N ASP A 235 5.90 -12.63 -22.33
CA ASP A 235 5.35 -12.66 -23.68
C ASP A 235 3.81 -12.69 -23.70
N ASP A 236 3.17 -12.99 -22.57
CA ASP A 236 1.71 -13.11 -22.47
C ASP A 236 1.03 -11.80 -22.03
N HIS A 237 1.80 -10.79 -21.63
CA HIS A 237 1.25 -9.51 -21.18
C HIS A 237 1.19 -8.51 -22.34
N PRO A 238 0.01 -8.10 -22.83
CA PRO A 238 -0.13 -7.30 -24.05
C PRO A 238 0.57 -5.93 -23.99
N ASP A 239 0.84 -5.43 -22.79
CA ASP A 239 1.55 -4.16 -22.57
C ASP A 239 3.06 -4.30 -22.24
N PHE A 240 3.60 -5.52 -22.12
CA PHE A 240 5.00 -5.72 -21.78
C PHE A 240 5.86 -5.84 -23.05
N ASN A 241 6.46 -4.71 -23.45
CA ASN A 241 7.40 -4.69 -24.56
C ASN A 241 8.80 -5.08 -24.07
N TYR A 242 9.20 -6.31 -24.34
CA TYR A 242 10.51 -6.87 -23.96
C TYR A 242 11.69 -6.09 -24.56
N GLU A 243 11.57 -5.61 -25.79
CA GLU A 243 12.60 -4.75 -26.42
C GLU A 243 12.78 -3.44 -25.66
N ARG A 244 11.69 -2.84 -25.18
CA ARG A 244 11.72 -1.62 -24.37
C ARG A 244 12.35 -1.88 -22.98
N TYR A 245 12.08 -3.03 -22.37
CA TYR A 245 12.73 -3.43 -21.11
C TYR A 245 14.24 -3.64 -21.31
N GLN A 246 14.63 -4.32 -22.38
CA GLN A 246 16.05 -4.50 -22.74
C GLN A 246 16.73 -3.19 -23.14
N GLU A 247 16.05 -2.23 -23.78
CA GLU A 247 16.60 -0.88 -24.00
C GLU A 247 16.80 -0.12 -22.67
N MET A 248 15.89 -0.28 -21.71
CA MET A 248 15.99 0.33 -20.39
C MET A 248 17.13 -0.27 -19.56
N CYS A 249 17.27 -1.60 -19.58
CA CYS A 249 18.33 -2.33 -18.87
C CYS A 249 19.69 -2.29 -19.59
N GLY A 250 19.68 -2.23 -20.92
CA GLY A 250 20.86 -2.20 -21.79
C GLY A 250 21.58 -0.85 -21.87
N LYS A 251 21.07 0.19 -21.17
CA LYS A 251 21.73 1.50 -21.05
C LYS A 251 22.23 1.84 -19.64
N GLN A 252 22.24 0.91 -18.69
CA GLN A 252 23.00 1.10 -17.46
C GLN A 252 24.37 0.43 -17.54
N ILE A 253 25.31 1.24 -18.01
CA ILE A 253 26.75 1.12 -17.82
C ILE A 253 27.05 0.66 -16.39
N LYS A 254 27.87 -0.38 -16.29
CA LYS A 254 28.57 -0.83 -15.08
C LYS A 254 29.40 0.32 -14.48
N GLU A 255 28.78 1.19 -13.70
CA GLU A 255 29.46 1.98 -12.67
C GLU A 255 28.79 1.69 -11.33
N THR A 256 29.21 0.60 -10.68
CA THR A 256 29.11 0.51 -9.22
C THR A 256 29.94 1.64 -8.62
N ARG A 257 29.32 2.79 -8.38
CA ARG A 257 29.89 3.83 -7.52
C ARG A 257 29.90 3.28 -6.10
N ARG A 258 31.04 2.77 -5.65
CA ARG A 258 31.32 2.55 -4.23
C ARG A 258 31.10 3.89 -3.51
N CYS A 259 30.24 3.92 -2.49
CA CYS A 259 30.25 5.01 -1.53
C CYS A 259 31.68 5.13 -0.97
N ARG A 260 32.29 6.31 -1.09
CA ARG A 260 33.52 6.62 -0.37
C ARG A 260 33.21 6.54 1.12
N THR A 261 33.92 5.65 1.82
CA THR A 261 34.07 5.64 3.28
C THR A 261 34.72 6.92 3.75
#